data_AF-A0A6B3CYS7-F1
#
_entry.id   AF-A0A6B3CYS7-F1
#
_cell.length_a   1.000
_cell.length_b   1.000
_cell.length_c   1.000
_cell.angle_alpha   90.00
_cell.angle_beta   90.00
_cell.angle_gamma   90.00
#
_symmetry.space_group_name_H-M   'P 1'
#
loop_
_entity.id
_entity.type
_entity.pdbx_description
1 polymer ?
#
loop_
_entity_poly.entity_id
_entity_poly.type
_entity_poly.pdbx_seq_one_letter_code
_entity_poly.pdbx_strand_id
1 'polypeptide(L)'
;MDSFSTLIRTASHEQHVEAETSTFMSDLLGGRLGVDAYARYTEQLWFVYEALEAGTGHLAADPVAGPFVRPELLRLASLERDLAHLRGADWRTGLTALPATEAYAARVRECA
;
A
#
# COMPACT_ATOMS: atom_id res chain seq x y z
N MET A 1 -14.40 25.86 -10.71
CA MET A 1 -13.79 24.54 -10.96
C MET A 1 -13.40 23.98 -9.61
N ASP A 2 -13.79 22.76 -9.32
CA ASP A 2 -13.39 22.08 -8.08
C ASP A 2 -11.88 21.82 -8.10
N SER A 3 -11.24 21.83 -6.93
CA SER A 3 -9.82 21.49 -6.80
C SER A 3 -9.57 20.02 -7.17
N PHE A 4 -8.36 19.70 -7.63
CA PHE A 4 -7.96 18.31 -7.89
C PHE A 4 -8.21 17.38 -6.69
N SER A 5 -7.93 17.87 -5.47
CA SER A 5 -8.23 17.14 -4.23
C SER A 5 -9.71 16.84 -4.01
N THR A 6 -10.60 17.76 -4.39
CA THR A 6 -12.05 17.55 -4.30
C THR A 6 -12.52 16.55 -5.36
N LEU A 7 -11.97 16.63 -6.58
CA LEU A 7 -12.30 15.67 -7.64
C LEU A 7 -11.90 14.24 -7.26
N ILE A 8 -10.67 14.02 -6.78
CA ILE A 8 -10.23 12.69 -6.34
C ILE A 8 -11.11 12.16 -5.22
N ARG A 9 -11.35 12.97 -4.17
CA ARG A 9 -12.18 12.56 -3.01
C ARG A 9 -13.60 12.16 -3.43
N THR A 10 -14.24 12.95 -4.28
CA THR A 10 -15.63 12.68 -4.69
C THR A 10 -15.69 11.51 -5.66
N ALA A 11 -14.76 11.42 -6.62
CA ALA A 11 -14.76 10.37 -7.63
C ALA A 11 -14.43 8.98 -7.06
N SER A 12 -13.65 8.90 -5.99
CA SER A 12 -13.29 7.62 -5.36
C SER A 12 -14.18 7.24 -4.17
N HIS A 13 -15.25 8.01 -3.90
CA HIS A 13 -16.04 7.85 -2.68
C HIS A 13 -16.70 6.48 -2.57
N GLU A 14 -17.32 5.99 -3.64
CA GLU A 14 -17.99 4.69 -3.65
C GLU A 14 -16.99 3.54 -3.40
N GLN A 15 -15.84 3.57 -4.09
CA GLN A 15 -14.78 2.57 -3.88
C GLN A 15 -14.17 2.65 -2.47
N HIS A 16 -14.09 3.85 -1.89
CA HIS A 16 -13.65 4.01 -0.50
C HIS A 16 -14.60 3.32 0.48
N VAL A 17 -15.90 3.55 0.33
CA VAL A 17 -16.94 2.90 1.17
C VAL A 17 -16.92 1.39 0.99
N GLU A 18 -16.77 0.89 -0.24
CA GLU A 18 -16.66 -0.56 -0.49
C GLU A 18 -15.41 -1.15 0.17
N ALA A 19 -14.26 -0.48 0.06
CA ALA A 19 -13.01 -0.97 0.64
C ALA A 19 -13.04 -0.99 2.18
N GLU A 20 -13.55 0.06 2.82
CA GLU A 20 -13.62 0.14 4.30
C GLU A 20 -14.62 -0.85 4.90
N THR A 21 -15.69 -1.17 4.17
CA THR A 21 -16.73 -2.12 4.60
C THR A 21 -16.45 -3.56 4.17
N SER A 22 -15.35 -3.82 3.46
CA SER A 22 -14.94 -5.18 3.10
C SER A 22 -14.85 -6.08 4.33
N THR A 23 -15.15 -7.38 4.16
CA THR A 23 -15.18 -8.34 5.27
C THR A 23 -13.85 -8.37 6.03
N PHE A 24 -12.73 -8.39 5.31
CA PHE A 24 -11.40 -8.41 5.93
C PHE A 24 -11.15 -7.17 6.80
N MET A 25 -11.43 -5.96 6.29
CA MET A 25 -11.24 -4.72 7.05
C MET A 25 -12.18 -4.64 8.24
N SER A 26 -13.45 -5.02 8.05
CA SER A 26 -14.44 -5.07 9.12
C SER A 26 -14.08 -6.05 10.22
N ASP A 27 -13.53 -7.23 9.87
CA ASP A 27 -13.10 -8.24 10.83
C ASP A 27 -11.82 -7.84 11.56
N LEU A 28 -10.85 -7.24 10.84
CA LEU A 28 -9.60 -6.75 11.42
C LEU A 28 -9.83 -5.62 12.42
N LEU A 29 -10.52 -4.55 11.99
CA LEU A 29 -10.80 -3.40 12.84
C LEU A 29 -11.80 -3.72 13.97
N GLY A 30 -12.69 -4.69 13.73
CA GLY A 30 -13.61 -5.22 14.72
C GLY A 30 -12.99 -6.18 15.74
N GLY A 31 -11.68 -6.45 15.67
CA GLY A 31 -10.96 -7.33 16.60
C GLY A 31 -11.28 -8.83 16.44
N ARG A 32 -11.89 -9.22 15.32
CA ARG A 32 -12.19 -10.64 14.99
C ARG A 32 -11.00 -11.34 14.34
N LEU A 33 -10.04 -10.58 13.81
CA LEU A 33 -8.76 -11.09 13.31
C LEU A 33 -7.62 -10.69 14.25
N GLY A 34 -6.66 -11.60 14.40
CA GLY A 34 -5.49 -11.42 15.26
C GLY A 34 -4.26 -10.88 14.53
N VAL A 35 -3.15 -10.81 15.26
CA VAL A 35 -1.85 -10.31 14.78
C VAL A 35 -1.34 -11.04 13.53
N ASP A 36 -1.65 -12.33 13.38
CA ASP A 36 -1.24 -13.10 12.20
C ASP A 36 -1.88 -12.60 10.90
N ALA A 37 -3.15 -12.21 10.96
CA ALA A 37 -3.86 -11.65 9.81
C ALA A 37 -3.35 -10.24 9.50
N TYR A 38 -3.09 -9.44 10.53
CA TYR A 38 -2.46 -8.13 10.39
C TYR A 38 -1.07 -8.24 9.73
N ALA A 39 -0.21 -9.13 10.23
CA ALA A 39 1.10 -9.37 9.67
C ALA A 39 1.02 -9.85 8.22
N ARG A 40 0.09 -10.76 7.90
CA ARG A 40 -0.14 -11.21 6.51
C ARG A 40 -0.59 -10.07 5.59
N TYR A 41 -1.41 -9.14 6.08
CA TYR A 41 -1.80 -7.94 5.35
C TYR A 41 -0.61 -6.99 5.13
N THR A 42 0.19 -6.74 6.18
CA THR A 42 1.41 -5.94 6.10
C THR A 42 2.42 -6.53 5.11
N GLU A 43 2.56 -7.86 5.03
CA GLU A 43 3.37 -8.54 4.03
C GLU A 43 2.90 -8.23 2.60
N GLN A 44 1.58 -8.17 2.37
CA GLN A 44 1.05 -7.80 1.05
C GLN A 44 1.26 -6.31 0.74
N LEU A 45 1.12 -5.44 1.74
CA LEU A 45 1.42 -4.01 1.57
C LEU A 45 2.88 -3.77 1.23
N TRP A 46 3.82 -4.55 1.76
CA TRP A 46 5.24 -4.42 1.42
C TRP A 46 5.48 -4.51 -0.10
N PHE A 47 4.86 -5.45 -0.80
CA PHE A 47 4.98 -5.54 -2.27
C PHE A 47 4.38 -4.33 -3.01
N VAL A 48 3.27 -3.78 -2.52
CA VAL A 48 2.62 -2.61 -3.13
C VAL A 48 3.48 -1.36 -2.93
N TYR A 49 4.00 -1.16 -1.72
CA TYR A 49 4.86 -0.01 -1.43
C TYR A 49 6.23 -0.12 -2.08
N GLU A 50 6.79 -1.32 -2.21
CA GLU A 50 8.01 -1.51 -3.01
C GLU A 50 7.77 -1.04 -4.45
N ALA A 51 6.66 -1.43 -5.08
CA ALA A 51 6.31 -1.01 -6.43
C ALA A 51 6.09 0.51 -6.54
N LEU A 52 5.39 1.12 -5.58
CA LEU A 52 5.15 2.57 -5.55
C LEU A 52 6.47 3.35 -5.39
N GLU A 53 7.35 2.88 -4.52
CA GLU A 53 8.57 3.60 -4.15
C GLU A 53 9.70 3.38 -5.17
N ALA A 54 9.74 2.25 -5.86
CA ALA A 54 10.72 1.96 -6.91
C ALA A 54 10.70 3.00 -8.06
N GLY A 55 9.52 3.52 -8.40
CA GLY A 55 9.34 4.53 -9.45
C GLY A 55 9.70 5.97 -9.03
N THR A 56 9.82 6.24 -7.72
CA THR A 56 9.94 7.62 -7.20
C THR A 56 11.18 8.35 -7.71
N GLY A 57 12.29 7.65 -7.96
CA GLY A 57 13.51 8.26 -8.49
C GLY A 57 13.32 8.87 -9.88
N HIS A 58 12.57 8.20 -10.76
CA HIS A 58 12.25 8.71 -12.09
C HIS A 58 11.21 9.84 -12.01
N LEU A 59 10.15 9.62 -11.24
CA LEU A 59 9.03 10.54 -11.11
C LEU A 59 9.36 11.84 -10.37
N ALA A 60 10.42 11.86 -9.54
CA ALA A 60 10.83 13.06 -8.80
C ALA A 60 11.16 14.26 -9.71
N ALA A 61 11.61 14.00 -10.94
CA ALA A 61 11.90 15.04 -11.93
C ALA A 61 10.70 15.42 -12.81
N ASP A 62 9.59 14.68 -12.72
CA ASP A 62 8.40 14.92 -13.54
C ASP A 62 7.62 16.15 -13.02
N PRO A 63 7.21 17.09 -13.89
CA PRO A 63 6.53 18.32 -13.47
C PRO A 63 5.14 18.09 -12.86
N VAL A 64 4.50 16.95 -13.13
CA VAL A 64 3.17 16.58 -12.60
C VAL A 64 3.30 15.70 -11.37
N ALA A 65 4.10 14.63 -11.44
CA ALA A 65 4.24 13.65 -10.37
C ALA A 65 5.25 14.06 -9.28
N GLY A 66 6.31 14.77 -9.64
CA GLY A 66 7.39 15.18 -8.73
C GLY A 66 6.91 15.91 -7.47
N PRO A 67 5.94 16.85 -7.54
CA PRO A 67 5.37 17.51 -6.35
C PRO A 67 4.72 16.57 -5.32
N PHE A 68 4.35 15.35 -5.72
CA PHE A 68 3.77 14.31 -4.86
C PHE A 68 4.82 13.35 -4.29
N VAL A 69 6.03 13.32 -4.85
CA VAL A 69 7.15 12.50 -4.33
C VAL A 69 7.73 13.19 -3.10
N ARG A 70 7.28 12.76 -1.93
CA ARG A 70 7.72 13.30 -0.62
C ARG A 70 8.39 12.20 0.20
N PRO A 71 9.70 12.33 0.51
CA PRO A 71 10.43 11.32 1.29
C PRO A 71 9.78 10.97 2.63
N GLU A 72 9.08 11.92 3.26
CA GLU A 72 8.41 11.73 4.55
C GLU A 72 7.20 10.79 4.47
N LEU A 73 6.71 10.50 3.26
CA LEU A 73 5.60 9.58 2.99
C LEU A 73 6.05 8.18 2.62
N LEU A 74 7.35 7.95 2.35
CA LEU A 74 7.88 6.62 2.02
C LEU A 74 7.70 5.67 3.21
N ARG A 75 7.11 4.50 2.97
CA ARG A 75 6.70 3.50 3.98
C ARG A 75 7.54 2.24 3.95
N LEU A 76 8.26 1.92 2.87
CA LEU A 76 8.96 0.65 2.72
C LEU A 76 9.85 0.32 3.93
N ALA A 77 10.72 1.25 4.34
CA ALA A 77 11.58 1.06 5.51
C ALA A 77 10.82 0.89 6.84
N SER A 78 9.61 1.45 6.96
CA SER A 78 8.74 1.24 8.13
C SER A 78 8.11 -0.14 8.10
N LEU A 79 7.58 -0.56 6.95
CA LEU A 79 6.99 -1.89 6.76
C LEU A 79 8.01 -2.99 7.02
N GLU A 80 9.27 -2.82 6.62
CA GLU A 80 10.33 -3.79 6.89
C GLU A 80 10.65 -3.92 8.38
N ARG A 81 10.61 -2.82 9.13
CA ARG A 81 10.76 -2.85 10.60
C ARG A 81 9.57 -3.52 11.27
N ASP A 82 8.36 -3.22 10.81
CA ASP A 82 7.13 -3.81 11.34
C ASP A 82 7.11 -5.32 11.09
N LEU A 83 7.48 -5.77 9.88
CA LEU A 83 7.56 -7.19 9.54
C LEU A 83 8.67 -7.91 10.31
N ALA A 84 9.82 -7.28 10.53
CA ALA A 84 10.84 -7.84 11.41
C ALA A 84 10.35 -8.02 12.85
N HIS A 85 9.50 -7.11 13.34
CA HIS A 85 8.89 -7.23 14.66
C HIS A 85 7.80 -8.33 14.70
N LEU A 86 6.94 -8.40 13.69
CA LEU A 86 5.77 -9.28 13.64
C LEU A 86 6.11 -10.73 13.29
N ARG A 87 7.15 -10.95 12.47
CA ARG A 87 7.52 -12.27 11.91
C ARG A 87 8.95 -12.69 12.24
N GLY A 88 9.76 -11.82 12.84
CA GLY A 88 11.16 -12.07 13.17
C GLY A 88 12.13 -11.63 12.07
N ALA A 89 13.44 -11.79 12.33
CA ALA A 89 14.49 -11.31 11.43
C ALA A 89 14.41 -11.91 10.01
N ASP A 90 13.96 -13.17 9.91
CA ASP A 90 13.85 -13.92 8.66
C ASP A 90 12.49 -13.76 7.97
N TRP A 91 11.73 -12.69 8.25
CA TRP A 91 10.37 -12.46 7.73
C TRP A 91 10.25 -12.52 6.20
N ARG A 92 11.35 -12.30 5.46
CA ARG A 92 11.39 -12.44 4.00
C ARG A 92 11.35 -13.90 3.54
N THR A 93 11.71 -14.85 4.40
CA THR A 93 11.73 -16.27 4.06
C THR A 93 10.30 -16.77 3.88
N GLY A 94 9.99 -17.25 2.67
CA GLY A 94 8.64 -17.70 2.31
C GLY A 94 7.63 -16.57 2.03
N LEU A 95 8.09 -15.31 2.04
CA LEU A 95 7.26 -14.17 1.67
C LEU A 95 6.79 -14.32 0.21
N THR A 96 5.48 -14.45 0.04
CA THR A 96 4.84 -14.63 -1.27
C THR A 96 3.67 -13.66 -1.41
N ALA A 97 3.64 -12.95 -2.53
CA ALA A 97 2.53 -12.10 -2.92
C ALA A 97 1.31 -12.94 -3.31
N LEU A 98 0.12 -12.48 -2.94
CA LEU A 98 -1.12 -13.02 -3.51
C LEU A 98 -1.25 -12.59 -4.97
N PRO A 99 -1.97 -13.34 -5.82
CA PRO A 99 -2.18 -12.95 -7.22
C PRO A 99 -2.75 -11.53 -7.39
N ALA A 100 -3.64 -11.10 -6.48
CA ALA A 100 -4.19 -9.74 -6.48
C ALA A 100 -3.13 -8.69 -6.12
N THR A 101 -2.20 -9.01 -5.22
CA THR A 101 -1.08 -8.14 -4.84
C THR A 101 -0.07 -8.02 -5.97
N GLU A 102 0.22 -9.12 -6.67
CA GLU A 102 1.06 -9.11 -7.87
C GLU A 102 0.44 -8.24 -8.97
N ALA A 103 -0.85 -8.41 -9.24
CA ALA A 103 -1.57 -7.61 -10.22
C ALA A 103 -1.56 -6.11 -9.86
N TYR A 104 -1.74 -5.76 -8.59
CA TYR A 104 -1.66 -4.38 -8.13
C TYR A 104 -0.24 -3.82 -8.32
N ALA A 105 0.78 -4.52 -7.82
CA ALA A 105 2.17 -4.08 -7.95
C ALA A 105 2.59 -3.95 -9.43
N ALA A 106 2.13 -4.85 -10.30
CA ALA A 106 2.36 -4.76 -11.75
C ALA A 106 1.70 -3.51 -12.35
N ARG A 107 0.43 -3.23 -12.01
CA ARG A 107 -0.27 -2.04 -12.49
C ARG A 107 0.40 -0.74 -12.02
N VAL A 108 0.90 -0.70 -10.78
CA VAL A 108 1.67 0.45 -10.27
C VAL A 108 2.92 0.67 -11.10
N ARG A 109 3.71 -0.38 -11.36
CA ARG A 109 4.93 -0.27 -12.17
C ARG A 109 4.65 0.10 -13.63
N GLU A 110 3.50 -0.26 -14.17
CA GLU A 110 3.07 0.16 -15.52
C GLU A 110 2.74 1.66 -15.60
N CYS A 111 2.24 2.25 -14.50
CA CYS A 111 1.87 3.67 -14.43
C CYS A 111 3.03 4.61 -14.07
N ALA A 112 4.11 4.08 -13.51
CA ALA A 112 5.27 4.84 -13.01
C ALA A 112 6.31 5.10 -14.11
#